data_AF-A0A954LEQ3-F1
#
_entry.id   AF-A0A954LEQ3-F1
#
_cell.length_a   1.000
_cell.length_b   1.000
_cell.length_c   1.000
_cell.angle_alpha   90.00
_cell.angle_beta   90.00
_cell.angle_gamma   90.00
#
_symmetry.space_group_name_H-M   'P 1'
#
loop_
_entity.id
_entity.type
_entity.pdbx_description
1 polymer ?
#
loop_
_entity_poly.entity_id
_entity_poly.type
_entity_poly.pdbx_seq_one_letter_code
_entity_poly.pdbx_strand_id
1 'polypeptide(L)'
;MSAAELRDSEEARQYLMQGIWLQRLSPVTAESVRQPMACALAMAAADDPVPPVGFIADVIRILFSERLAETCDAPVTDDLPPEVVRAYEDYALGKLYSDASFERAGVAICRYAESERLPAVAWLLARMCERTRAPGAILSPAVARSLQATPPEDLLAEGGESFRTNGLMPLLRQAYDQLINGIRTVGEVLSSEDVFELEHGTALIEFGQRLALRQTLRAAEEIGGELPQKPPRTPSRSRNVPTHILQEDTYPVGGFTSISTRGSIESLLHSQLAMMETEESRRPDLFEIKFLRSELLYYSRDENEFLRRRRTFQFVLFPDLEVCRVKDPNQNWQRMILILALQVAIVRRLLEWLGEDSLLFEFHFVRQGGQMPLNDERELLQMILAEQIQNGTVTILEDVPLAVVDRAEQHARRSTTHSLLFTTRENPLTFSDAIPTVIHVGSPVPRIVLSDDTTPVDCESFQQAAEKLIAELV
;
A
#
# COMPACT_ATOMS: atom_id res chain seq x y z
N MET A 1 -7.99 5.30 -29.84
CA MET A 1 -8.92 6.32 -30.36
C MET A 1 -8.75 7.56 -29.50
N SER A 2 -8.69 8.74 -30.09
CA SER A 2 -8.61 10.00 -29.34
C SER A 2 -9.97 10.37 -28.74
N ALA A 3 -9.99 11.04 -27.59
CA ALA A 3 -11.19 11.64 -27.04
C ALA A 3 -11.81 12.64 -28.02
N ALA A 4 -13.13 12.73 -28.05
CA ALA A 4 -13.82 13.75 -28.84
C ALA A 4 -13.68 15.11 -28.14
N GLU A 5 -13.14 16.11 -28.84
CA GLU A 5 -12.99 17.46 -28.31
C GLU A 5 -14.25 18.28 -28.65
N LEU A 6 -15.09 18.57 -27.65
CA LEU A 6 -16.31 19.35 -27.81
C LEU A 6 -16.01 20.84 -27.65
N ARG A 7 -15.69 21.49 -28.78
CA ARG A 7 -15.38 22.93 -28.82
C ARG A 7 -16.63 23.81 -28.80
N ASP A 8 -17.76 23.30 -29.28
CA ASP A 8 -19.04 23.99 -29.22
C ASP A 8 -19.63 23.84 -27.81
N SER A 9 -19.91 24.98 -27.15
CA SER A 9 -20.49 25.00 -25.81
C SER A 9 -21.88 24.38 -25.77
N GLU A 10 -22.66 24.49 -26.84
CA GLU A 10 -24.02 23.92 -26.89
C GLU A 10 -23.96 22.40 -27.03
N GLU A 11 -23.05 21.89 -27.87
CA GLU A 11 -22.80 20.47 -28.02
C GLU A 11 -22.29 19.84 -26.71
N ALA A 12 -21.37 20.51 -26.01
CA ALA A 12 -20.90 20.09 -24.69
C ALA A 12 -22.02 20.13 -23.63
N ARG A 13 -22.89 21.14 -23.66
CA ARG A 13 -24.05 21.24 -22.77
C ARG A 13 -25.02 20.08 -23.04
N GLN A 14 -25.32 19.81 -24.30
CA GLN A 14 -26.17 18.71 -24.73
C GLN A 14 -25.59 17.35 -24.31
N TYR A 15 -24.28 17.11 -24.49
CA TYR A 15 -23.61 15.88 -24.05
C TYR A 15 -23.79 15.63 -22.55
N LEU A 16 -23.57 16.65 -21.71
CA LEU A 16 -23.71 16.54 -20.25
C LEU A 16 -25.18 16.35 -19.82
N MET A 17 -26.09 17.16 -20.37
CA MET A 17 -27.51 17.14 -20.01
C MET A 17 -28.24 15.91 -20.52
N GLN A 18 -27.98 15.43 -21.74
CA GLN A 18 -28.57 14.17 -22.21
C GLN A 18 -27.92 12.98 -21.51
N GLY A 19 -26.62 13.06 -21.20
CA GLY A 19 -25.88 11.99 -20.55
C GLY A 19 -26.44 11.59 -19.18
N ILE A 20 -26.92 12.53 -18.37
CA ILE A 20 -27.49 12.22 -17.03
C ILE A 20 -28.76 11.38 -17.13
N TRP A 21 -29.55 11.53 -18.21
CA TRP A 21 -30.77 10.75 -18.42
C TRP A 21 -30.51 9.28 -18.72
N LEU A 22 -29.25 8.90 -18.97
CA LEU A 22 -28.83 7.54 -19.30
C LEU A 22 -28.33 6.73 -18.08
N GLN A 23 -28.43 7.30 -16.85
CA GLN A 23 -28.11 6.55 -15.62
C GLN A 23 -29.09 5.39 -15.41
N ARG A 24 -28.62 4.31 -14.77
CA ARG A 24 -29.38 3.05 -14.64
C ARG A 24 -29.72 2.65 -13.22
N LEU A 25 -28.87 2.99 -12.26
CA LEU A 25 -29.01 2.51 -10.89
C LEU A 25 -29.93 3.38 -10.02
N SER A 26 -30.39 4.53 -10.52
CA SER A 26 -31.22 5.47 -9.78
C SER A 26 -32.13 6.28 -10.69
N PRO A 27 -33.35 6.67 -10.25
CA PRO A 27 -34.16 7.61 -10.99
C PRO A 27 -33.49 8.98 -11.11
N VAL A 28 -33.71 9.63 -12.25
CA VAL A 28 -33.20 10.96 -12.55
C VAL A 28 -34.04 11.98 -11.76
N THR A 29 -33.47 12.54 -10.70
CA THR A 29 -34.13 13.48 -9.80
C THR A 29 -33.23 14.69 -9.56
N ALA A 30 -33.82 15.80 -9.10
CA ALA A 30 -33.08 17.03 -8.78
C ALA A 30 -31.94 16.80 -7.76
N GLU A 31 -32.08 15.79 -6.89
CA GLU A 31 -31.08 15.39 -5.91
C GLU A 31 -29.97 14.55 -6.55
N SER A 32 -30.32 13.58 -7.40
CA SER A 32 -29.34 12.64 -7.98
C SER A 32 -28.39 13.28 -9.01
N VAL A 33 -28.74 14.44 -9.58
CA VAL A 33 -27.93 15.11 -10.63
C VAL A 33 -26.74 15.89 -10.08
N ARG A 34 -26.77 16.33 -8.81
CA ARG A 34 -25.76 17.26 -8.27
C ARG A 34 -24.37 16.66 -8.22
N GLN A 35 -24.24 15.45 -7.66
CA GLN A 35 -22.95 14.80 -7.49
C GLN A 35 -22.30 14.41 -8.84
N PRO A 36 -23.02 13.81 -9.80
CA PRO A 36 -22.45 13.51 -11.12
C PRO A 36 -21.99 14.76 -11.87
N MET A 37 -22.74 15.86 -11.81
CA MET A 37 -22.33 17.15 -12.41
C MET A 37 -21.08 17.72 -11.75
N ALA A 38 -21.00 17.68 -10.42
CA ALA A 38 -19.82 18.13 -9.68
C ALA A 38 -18.58 17.28 -10.01
N CYS A 39 -18.76 15.97 -10.16
CA CYS A 39 -17.71 15.04 -10.58
C CYS A 39 -17.26 15.32 -12.03
N ALA A 40 -18.19 15.50 -12.96
CA ALA A 40 -17.89 15.88 -14.34
C ALA A 40 -17.11 17.20 -14.43
N LEU A 41 -17.46 18.19 -13.59
CA LEU A 41 -16.71 19.44 -13.49
C LEU A 41 -15.28 19.20 -12.97
N ALA A 42 -15.10 18.36 -11.96
CA ALA A 42 -13.78 18.03 -11.42
C ALA A 42 -12.90 17.35 -12.47
N MET A 43 -13.45 16.42 -13.26
CA MET A 43 -12.75 15.79 -14.39
C MET A 43 -12.37 16.83 -15.45
N ALA A 44 -13.33 17.64 -15.91
CA ALA A 44 -13.06 18.68 -16.91
C ALA A 44 -12.00 19.69 -16.42
N ALA A 45 -12.03 20.08 -15.14
CA ALA A 45 -11.06 21.00 -14.55
C ALA A 45 -9.64 20.42 -14.49
N ALA A 46 -9.52 19.09 -14.44
CA ALA A 46 -8.24 18.37 -14.52
C ALA A 46 -7.78 18.09 -15.97
N ASP A 47 -8.52 18.58 -16.97
CA ASP A 47 -8.34 18.27 -18.40
C ASP A 47 -8.48 16.78 -18.71
N ASP A 48 -9.18 16.05 -17.83
CA ASP A 48 -9.49 14.63 -18.03
C ASP A 48 -10.75 14.49 -18.90
N PRO A 49 -10.79 13.52 -19.83
CA PRO A 49 -11.98 13.30 -20.63
C PRO A 49 -13.16 12.83 -19.77
N VAL A 50 -14.32 13.44 -19.98
CA VAL A 50 -15.54 13.18 -19.22
C VAL A 50 -16.34 12.05 -19.87
N PRO A 51 -16.50 10.88 -19.22
CA PRO A 51 -17.37 9.81 -19.71
C PRO A 51 -18.84 10.25 -19.68
N PRO A 52 -19.77 9.46 -20.26
CA PRO A 52 -21.19 9.78 -20.17
C PRO A 52 -21.61 9.99 -18.71
N VAL A 53 -22.31 11.09 -18.43
CA VAL A 53 -22.65 11.46 -17.05
C VAL A 53 -23.51 10.39 -16.36
N GLY A 54 -24.35 9.68 -17.10
CA GLY A 54 -25.11 8.56 -16.57
C GLY A 54 -24.21 7.46 -15.98
N PHE A 55 -23.07 7.18 -16.63
CA PHE A 55 -22.06 6.27 -16.08
C PHE A 55 -21.37 6.83 -14.82
N ILE A 56 -21.08 8.13 -14.79
CA ILE A 56 -20.56 8.80 -13.58
C ILE A 56 -21.54 8.63 -12.42
N ALA A 57 -22.84 8.84 -12.67
CA ALA A 57 -23.89 8.69 -11.68
C ALA A 57 -24.01 7.25 -11.16
N ASP A 58 -23.95 6.26 -12.05
CA ASP A 58 -23.97 4.85 -11.67
C ASP A 58 -22.74 4.49 -10.82
N VAL A 59 -21.55 4.95 -11.18
CA VAL A 59 -20.31 4.72 -10.39
C VAL A 59 -20.41 5.33 -9.01
N ILE A 60 -20.85 6.59 -8.90
CA ILE A 60 -21.07 7.28 -7.62
C ILE A 60 -22.04 6.48 -6.75
N ARG A 61 -23.13 5.98 -7.33
CA ARG A 61 -24.14 5.18 -6.64
C ARG A 61 -23.57 3.88 -6.08
N ILE A 62 -22.78 3.15 -6.88
CA ILE A 62 -22.14 1.91 -6.44
C ILE A 62 -21.19 2.19 -5.28
N LEU A 63 -20.33 3.21 -5.41
CA LEU A 63 -19.29 3.53 -4.42
C LEU A 63 -19.88 3.93 -3.06
N PHE A 64 -20.94 4.75 -3.06
CA PHE A 64 -21.55 5.23 -1.81
C PHE A 64 -22.67 4.33 -1.28
N SER A 65 -22.92 3.18 -1.93
CA SER A 65 -23.88 2.16 -1.49
C SER A 65 -25.27 2.74 -1.15
N GLU A 66 -25.67 3.78 -1.87
CA GLU A 66 -27.01 4.34 -1.69
C GLU A 66 -28.00 3.28 -2.21
N ARG A 67 -28.80 2.70 -1.29
CA ARG A 67 -29.71 1.57 -1.58
C ARG A 67 -30.46 1.77 -2.89
N LEU A 68 -30.39 0.81 -3.81
CA LEU A 68 -31.26 0.79 -5.00
C LEU A 68 -32.69 1.10 -4.55
N ALA A 69 -33.30 2.15 -5.12
CA ALA A 69 -34.68 2.46 -4.79
C ALA A 69 -35.51 1.20 -5.08
N GLU A 70 -36.32 0.74 -4.11
CA GLU A 70 -37.08 -0.51 -4.18
C GLU A 70 -38.06 -0.56 -5.36
N THR A 71 -38.30 0.59 -6.00
CA THR A 71 -39.03 0.75 -7.24
C THR A 71 -38.34 1.84 -8.07
N CYS A 72 -37.47 1.44 -9.00
CA CYS A 72 -37.22 2.29 -10.17
C CYS A 72 -38.48 2.20 -11.02
N ASP A 73 -39.36 3.21 -10.94
CA ASP A 73 -40.31 3.44 -12.02
C ASP A 73 -39.48 3.47 -13.32
N ALA A 74 -39.91 2.66 -14.29
CA ALA A 74 -39.13 2.30 -15.46
C ALA A 74 -38.37 3.51 -16.03
N PRO A 75 -37.09 3.34 -16.43
CA PRO A 75 -36.33 4.42 -17.03
C PRO A 75 -37.16 5.10 -18.12
N VAL A 76 -37.04 6.44 -18.20
CA VAL A 76 -37.60 7.21 -19.32
C VAL A 76 -37.34 6.42 -20.59
N THR A 77 -38.39 6.22 -21.38
CA THR A 77 -38.39 5.44 -22.62
C THR A 77 -37.08 5.66 -23.36
N ASP A 78 -36.19 4.66 -23.25
CA ASP A 78 -34.78 4.79 -23.62
C ASP A 78 -34.63 4.86 -25.14
N ASP A 79 -33.97 5.91 -25.65
CA ASP A 79 -33.48 5.93 -27.03
C ASP A 79 -32.16 5.13 -27.19
N LEU A 80 -31.58 4.62 -26.11
CA LEU A 80 -30.50 3.63 -26.23
C LEU A 80 -31.08 2.30 -26.73
N PRO A 81 -30.48 1.67 -27.75
CA PRO A 81 -30.93 0.36 -28.21
C PRO A 81 -30.95 -0.64 -27.03
N PRO A 82 -32.00 -1.48 -26.89
CA PRO A 82 -32.10 -2.44 -25.77
C PRO A 82 -30.89 -3.37 -25.63
N GLU A 83 -30.21 -3.66 -26.74
CA GLU A 83 -28.98 -4.45 -26.76
C GLU A 83 -27.81 -3.73 -26.06
N VAL A 84 -27.69 -2.41 -26.24
CA VAL A 84 -26.64 -1.59 -25.59
C VAL A 84 -26.94 -1.45 -24.10
N VAL A 85 -28.21 -1.25 -23.74
CA VAL A 85 -28.63 -1.17 -22.33
C VAL A 85 -28.27 -2.46 -21.58
N ARG A 86 -28.67 -3.62 -22.13
CA ARG A 86 -28.33 -4.92 -21.52
C ARG A 86 -26.82 -5.15 -21.46
N ALA A 87 -26.09 -4.83 -22.53
CA ALA A 87 -24.65 -4.98 -22.54
C ALA A 87 -23.96 -4.09 -21.49
N TYR A 88 -24.49 -2.89 -21.25
CA TYR A 88 -24.01 -2.01 -20.19
C TYR A 88 -24.29 -2.56 -18.79
N GLU A 89 -25.52 -3.01 -18.53
CA GLU A 89 -25.91 -3.60 -17.25
C GLU A 89 -25.11 -4.87 -16.94
N ASP A 90 -25.01 -5.79 -17.91
CA ASP A 90 -24.35 -7.08 -17.72
C ASP A 90 -22.83 -6.95 -17.64
N TYR A 91 -22.21 -6.18 -18.56
CA TYR A 91 -20.75 -6.16 -18.69
C TYR A 91 -20.07 -4.98 -18.00
N ALA A 92 -20.67 -3.79 -17.99
CA ALA A 92 -20.08 -2.65 -17.31
C ALA A 92 -20.43 -2.66 -15.83
N LEU A 93 -21.72 -2.55 -15.48
CA LEU A 93 -22.16 -2.51 -14.08
C LEU A 93 -21.87 -3.83 -13.36
N GLY A 94 -22.22 -4.97 -13.97
CA GLY A 94 -21.92 -6.28 -13.42
C GLY A 94 -20.43 -6.47 -13.09
N LYS A 95 -19.54 -5.93 -13.93
CA LYS A 95 -18.10 -5.95 -13.65
C LYS A 95 -17.72 -5.08 -12.46
N LEU A 96 -18.18 -3.83 -12.39
CA LEU A 96 -17.88 -2.94 -11.27
C LEU A 96 -18.28 -3.54 -9.92
N TYR A 97 -19.40 -4.28 -9.86
CA TYR A 97 -19.83 -4.99 -8.65
C TYR A 97 -18.93 -6.18 -8.28
N SER A 98 -18.29 -6.82 -9.25
CA SER A 98 -17.48 -8.03 -9.04
C SER A 98 -15.97 -7.76 -8.96
N ASP A 99 -15.52 -6.57 -9.32
CA ASP A 99 -14.11 -6.23 -9.46
C ASP A 99 -13.51 -5.82 -8.11
N ALA A 100 -12.57 -6.61 -7.61
CA ALA A 100 -11.93 -6.38 -6.31
C ALA A 100 -11.12 -5.07 -6.26
N SER A 101 -10.57 -4.61 -7.39
CA SER A 101 -9.84 -3.34 -7.45
C SER A 101 -10.78 -2.15 -7.26
N PHE A 102 -11.99 -2.22 -7.84
CA PHE A 102 -13.03 -1.22 -7.68
C PHE A 102 -13.61 -1.20 -6.27
N GLU A 103 -13.88 -2.38 -5.69
CA GLU A 103 -14.37 -2.50 -4.31
C GLU A 103 -13.38 -1.85 -3.31
N ARG A 104 -12.09 -2.21 -3.41
CA ARG A 104 -11.04 -1.63 -2.56
C ARG A 104 -10.93 -0.12 -2.72
N ALA A 105 -10.99 0.36 -3.96
CA ALA A 105 -10.98 1.78 -4.24
C ALA A 105 -12.19 2.51 -3.63
N GLY A 106 -13.38 1.90 -3.63
CA GLY A 106 -14.56 2.45 -2.95
C GLY A 106 -14.42 2.51 -1.44
N VAL A 107 -13.85 1.47 -0.82
CA VAL A 107 -13.52 1.47 0.61
C VAL A 107 -12.52 2.59 0.93
N ALA A 108 -11.51 2.78 0.08
CA ALA A 108 -10.53 3.85 0.24
C ALA A 108 -11.19 5.24 0.15
N ILE A 109 -11.98 5.51 -0.90
CA ILE A 109 -12.68 6.79 -1.09
C ILE A 109 -13.60 7.12 0.10
N CYS A 110 -14.28 6.13 0.67
CA CYS A 110 -15.14 6.35 1.85
C CYS A 110 -14.39 6.91 3.06
N ARG A 111 -13.07 6.69 3.17
CA ARG A 111 -12.22 7.21 4.25
C ARG A 111 -11.81 8.67 4.08
N TYR A 112 -11.98 9.24 2.88
CA TYR A 112 -11.66 10.64 2.61
C TYR A 112 -12.65 11.58 3.31
N ALA A 113 -12.22 12.81 3.55
CA ALA A 113 -13.11 13.88 4.00
C ALA A 113 -14.24 14.09 2.97
N GLU A 114 -15.42 14.51 3.43
CA GLU A 114 -16.61 14.64 2.57
C GLU A 114 -16.36 15.54 1.35
N SER A 115 -15.59 16.62 1.53
CA SER A 115 -15.19 17.54 0.46
C SER A 115 -14.25 16.94 -0.58
N GLU A 116 -13.53 15.87 -0.23
CA GLU A 116 -12.50 15.24 -1.06
C GLU A 116 -12.99 13.99 -1.79
N ARG A 117 -14.13 13.43 -1.37
CA ARG A 117 -14.70 12.21 -1.96
C ARG A 117 -15.01 12.36 -3.45
N LEU A 118 -15.69 13.43 -3.86
CA LEU A 118 -16.03 13.64 -5.27
C LEU A 118 -14.79 13.88 -6.17
N PRO A 119 -13.79 14.69 -5.76
CA PRO A 119 -12.49 14.72 -6.42
C PRO A 119 -11.84 13.33 -6.55
N ALA A 120 -11.89 12.50 -5.52
CA ALA A 120 -11.34 11.15 -5.57
C ALA A 120 -12.11 10.23 -6.53
N VAL A 121 -13.43 10.37 -6.62
CA VAL A 121 -14.25 9.66 -7.63
C VAL A 121 -13.92 10.13 -9.05
N ALA A 122 -13.78 11.44 -9.28
CA ALA A 122 -13.39 11.99 -10.58
C ALA A 122 -12.03 11.45 -11.02
N TRP A 123 -11.09 11.39 -10.09
CA TRP A 123 -9.77 10.81 -10.30
C TRP A 123 -9.84 9.31 -10.65
N LEU A 124 -10.64 8.53 -9.91
CA LEU A 124 -10.87 7.12 -10.16
C LEU A 124 -11.45 6.89 -11.56
N LEU A 125 -12.43 7.68 -11.96
CA LEU A 125 -13.06 7.62 -13.28
C LEU A 125 -12.06 7.92 -14.39
N ALA A 126 -11.19 8.92 -14.21
CA ALA A 126 -10.14 9.24 -15.17
C ALA A 126 -9.20 8.04 -15.40
N ARG A 127 -8.78 7.35 -14.33
CA ARG A 127 -7.93 6.15 -14.43
C ARG A 127 -8.65 4.99 -15.08
N MET A 128 -9.92 4.78 -14.75
CA MET A 128 -10.74 3.76 -15.41
C MET A 128 -10.86 4.04 -16.91
N CYS A 129 -11.16 5.28 -17.31
CA CYS A 129 -11.25 5.69 -18.71
C CYS A 129 -9.93 5.49 -19.47
N GLU A 130 -8.80 5.86 -18.86
CA GLU A 130 -7.46 5.64 -19.41
C GLU A 130 -7.20 4.15 -19.65
N ARG A 131 -7.45 3.32 -18.64
CA ARG A 131 -7.16 1.88 -18.68
C ARG A 131 -8.06 1.13 -19.64
N THR A 132 -9.35 1.46 -19.66
CA THR A 132 -10.35 0.87 -20.55
C THR A 132 -10.27 1.42 -21.98
N ARG A 133 -9.47 2.47 -22.19
CA ARG A 133 -9.40 3.22 -23.46
C ARG A 133 -10.78 3.67 -23.91
N ALA A 134 -11.62 4.08 -22.95
CA ALA A 134 -12.95 4.64 -23.16
C ALA A 134 -12.84 6.16 -22.99
N PRO A 135 -12.51 6.90 -24.06
CA PRO A 135 -11.92 8.21 -23.95
C PRO A 135 -12.92 9.34 -23.68
N GLY A 136 -14.22 9.08 -23.56
CA GLY A 136 -15.22 10.11 -23.26
C GLY A 136 -15.16 11.34 -24.17
N ALA A 137 -15.46 12.52 -23.61
CA ALA A 137 -15.39 13.81 -24.29
C ALA A 137 -14.54 14.81 -23.50
N ILE A 138 -13.64 15.53 -24.18
CA ILE A 138 -12.93 16.68 -23.61
C ILE A 138 -13.83 17.91 -23.80
N LEU A 139 -14.12 18.61 -22.70
CA LEU A 139 -15.02 19.76 -22.68
C LEU A 139 -14.51 20.87 -21.77
N SER A 140 -14.92 22.11 -22.06
CA SER A 140 -14.53 23.27 -21.26
C SER A 140 -15.14 23.21 -19.85
N PRO A 141 -14.34 23.41 -18.77
CA PRO A 141 -14.85 23.47 -17.40
C PRO A 141 -15.92 24.54 -17.19
N ALA A 142 -15.93 25.59 -18.03
CA ALA A 142 -16.92 26.65 -17.96
C ALA A 142 -18.35 26.14 -18.25
N VAL A 143 -18.49 25.15 -19.15
CA VAL A 143 -19.79 24.56 -19.49
C VAL A 143 -20.33 23.76 -18.31
N ALA A 144 -19.51 22.88 -17.72
CA ALA A 144 -19.89 22.10 -16.55
C ALA A 144 -20.20 23.01 -15.34
N ARG A 145 -19.42 24.07 -15.13
CA ARG A 145 -19.67 25.06 -14.06
C ARG A 145 -20.97 25.83 -14.28
N SER A 146 -21.26 26.21 -15.53
CA SER A 146 -22.52 26.88 -15.88
C SER A 146 -23.72 25.98 -15.58
N LEU A 147 -23.64 24.68 -15.93
CA LEU A 147 -24.69 23.70 -15.66
C LEU A 147 -24.87 23.46 -14.15
N GLN A 148 -23.78 23.40 -13.38
CA GLN A 148 -23.85 23.25 -11.93
C GLN A 148 -24.51 24.45 -11.23
N ALA A 149 -24.42 25.65 -11.82
CA ALA A 149 -25.08 26.85 -11.31
C ALA A 149 -26.57 26.92 -11.68
N THR A 150 -27.03 26.14 -12.67
CA THR A 150 -28.44 26.04 -13.04
C THR A 150 -29.20 25.23 -11.99
N PRO A 151 -30.43 25.62 -11.60
CA PRO A 151 -31.28 24.80 -10.74
C PRO A 151 -31.44 23.38 -11.32
N PRO A 152 -31.31 22.32 -10.50
CA PRO A 152 -31.35 20.95 -11.02
C PRO A 152 -32.65 20.60 -11.75
N GLU A 153 -33.77 21.20 -11.34
CA GLU A 153 -35.09 21.02 -11.96
C GLU A 153 -35.10 21.55 -13.40
N ASP A 154 -34.53 22.73 -13.63
CA ASP A 154 -34.41 23.33 -14.96
C ASP A 154 -33.46 22.52 -15.85
N LEU A 155 -32.32 22.08 -15.30
CA LEU A 155 -31.37 21.23 -16.01
C LEU A 155 -32.02 19.93 -16.49
N LEU A 156 -32.83 19.30 -15.63
CA LEU A 156 -33.57 18.09 -15.99
C LEU A 156 -34.63 18.37 -17.04
N ALA A 157 -35.43 19.43 -16.88
CA ALA A 157 -36.45 19.80 -17.86
C ALA A 157 -35.84 20.05 -19.25
N GLU A 158 -34.76 20.81 -19.31
CA GLU A 158 -34.02 21.09 -20.55
C GLU A 158 -33.37 19.85 -21.14
N GLY A 159 -32.71 19.03 -20.32
CA GLY A 159 -32.10 17.78 -20.79
C GLY A 159 -33.12 16.80 -21.35
N GLY A 160 -34.26 16.67 -20.69
CA GLY A 160 -35.35 15.78 -21.12
C GLY A 160 -36.04 16.29 -22.39
N GLU A 161 -36.19 17.61 -22.54
CA GLU A 161 -36.74 18.20 -23.76
C GLU A 161 -35.77 18.09 -24.94
N SER A 162 -34.48 18.32 -24.71
CA SER A 162 -33.43 18.11 -25.69
C SER A 162 -33.40 16.65 -26.16
N PHE A 163 -33.53 15.70 -25.23
CA PHE A 163 -33.59 14.28 -25.55
C PHE A 163 -34.81 13.93 -26.40
N ARG A 164 -36.02 14.37 -26.01
CA ARG A 164 -37.26 14.11 -26.77
C ARG A 164 -37.27 14.74 -28.17
N THR A 165 -36.71 15.94 -28.31
CA THR A 165 -36.77 16.72 -29.55
C THR A 165 -35.68 16.33 -30.53
N ASN A 166 -34.44 16.18 -30.05
CA ASN A 166 -33.27 15.93 -30.90
C ASN A 166 -32.87 14.45 -30.96
N GLY A 167 -33.45 13.62 -30.09
CA GLY A 167 -33.00 12.26 -29.84
C GLY A 167 -31.66 12.21 -29.11
N LEU A 168 -31.18 10.98 -28.91
CA LEU A 168 -29.87 10.69 -28.33
C LEU A 168 -28.73 11.21 -29.21
N MET A 169 -27.86 12.05 -28.63
CA MET A 169 -26.64 12.51 -29.27
C MET A 169 -25.76 11.32 -29.73
N PRO A 170 -25.33 11.28 -31.00
CA PRO A 170 -24.54 10.15 -31.52
C PRO A 170 -23.25 9.87 -30.73
N LEU A 171 -22.61 10.92 -30.21
CA LEU A 171 -21.40 10.80 -29.39
C LEU A 171 -21.65 10.05 -28.07
N LEU A 172 -22.81 10.25 -27.43
CA LEU A 172 -23.15 9.52 -26.21
C LEU A 172 -23.29 8.02 -26.48
N ARG A 173 -23.97 7.65 -27.57
CA ARG A 173 -24.07 6.25 -27.99
C ARG A 173 -22.70 5.64 -28.22
N GLN A 174 -21.85 6.32 -28.99
CA GLN A 174 -20.49 5.88 -29.25
C GLN A 174 -19.67 5.74 -27.96
N ALA A 175 -19.82 6.67 -27.02
CA ALA A 175 -19.13 6.63 -25.74
C ALA A 175 -19.55 5.43 -24.88
N TYR A 176 -20.85 5.09 -24.83
CA TYR A 176 -21.32 3.86 -24.17
C TYR A 176 -20.78 2.60 -24.85
N ASP A 177 -20.82 2.53 -26.19
CA ASP A 177 -20.26 1.38 -26.92
C ASP A 177 -18.75 1.20 -26.64
N GLN A 178 -17.99 2.30 -26.59
CA GLN A 178 -16.56 2.27 -26.25
C GLN A 178 -16.32 1.86 -24.79
N LEU A 179 -17.13 2.37 -23.86
CA LEU A 179 -17.04 2.04 -22.45
C LEU A 179 -17.31 0.55 -22.20
N ILE A 180 -18.40 0.01 -22.75
CA ILE A 180 -18.77 -1.41 -22.63
C ILE A 180 -17.64 -2.29 -23.16
N ASN A 181 -17.14 -2.00 -24.36
CA ASN A 181 -16.06 -2.77 -24.96
C ASN A 181 -14.75 -2.64 -24.16
N GLY A 182 -14.42 -1.45 -23.68
CA GLY A 182 -13.24 -1.20 -22.87
C GLY A 182 -13.25 -2.00 -21.56
N ILE A 183 -14.32 -1.85 -20.77
CA ILE A 183 -14.49 -2.55 -19.48
C ILE A 183 -14.49 -4.07 -19.65
N ARG A 184 -15.11 -4.58 -20.72
CA ARG A 184 -15.14 -6.02 -21.04
C ARG A 184 -13.74 -6.60 -21.32
N THR A 185 -12.83 -5.81 -21.88
CA THR A 185 -11.51 -6.31 -22.32
C THR A 185 -10.42 -6.24 -21.26
N VAL A 186 -10.55 -5.37 -20.26
CA VAL A 186 -9.56 -5.27 -19.18
C VAL A 186 -9.73 -6.45 -18.20
N GLY A 187 -8.67 -6.83 -17.48
CA GLY A 187 -8.79 -7.78 -16.35
C GLY A 187 -9.48 -7.08 -15.18
N GLU A 188 -8.72 -6.20 -14.54
CA GLU A 188 -9.19 -5.30 -13.47
C GLU A 188 -9.42 -3.88 -14.02
N VAL A 189 -10.44 -3.18 -13.50
CA VAL A 189 -10.77 -1.80 -13.92
C VAL A 189 -9.81 -0.74 -13.40
N LEU A 190 -9.07 -1.03 -12.34
CA LEU A 190 -7.97 -0.21 -11.80
C LEU A 190 -6.68 -1.02 -11.76
N SER A 191 -5.54 -0.34 -11.74
CA SER A 191 -4.25 -0.96 -11.45
C SER A 191 -3.98 -1.01 -9.94
N SER A 192 -3.01 -1.83 -9.52
CA SER A 192 -2.59 -1.88 -8.11
C SER A 192 -2.06 -0.53 -7.64
N GLU A 193 -1.39 0.22 -8.51
CA GLU A 193 -0.91 1.57 -8.21
C GLU A 193 -2.07 2.55 -8.02
N ASP A 194 -3.13 2.43 -8.82
CA ASP A 194 -4.28 3.34 -8.68
C ASP A 194 -5.03 3.13 -7.35
N VAL A 195 -5.20 1.86 -6.95
CA VAL A 195 -5.81 1.50 -5.67
C VAL A 195 -4.92 1.99 -4.51
N PHE A 196 -3.60 1.81 -4.62
CA PHE A 196 -2.66 2.29 -3.62
C PHE A 196 -2.77 3.81 -3.41
N GLU A 197 -2.85 4.59 -4.49
CA GLU A 197 -2.95 6.04 -4.41
C GLU A 197 -4.23 6.51 -3.73
N LEU A 198 -5.34 5.81 -3.98
CA LEU A 198 -6.58 6.06 -3.27
C LEU A 198 -6.46 5.67 -1.79
N GLU A 199 -5.90 4.52 -1.45
CA GLU A 199 -5.76 4.07 -0.06
C GLU A 199 -4.92 5.01 0.80
N HIS A 200 -3.95 5.71 0.20
CA HIS A 200 -2.98 6.56 0.91
C HIS A 200 -3.21 8.07 0.73
N GLY A 201 -4.30 8.51 0.10
CA GLY A 201 -4.59 9.94 -0.07
C GLY A 201 -3.84 10.63 -1.20
N THR A 202 -2.95 9.93 -1.91
CA THR A 202 -2.05 10.52 -2.92
C THR A 202 -2.71 10.68 -4.29
N ALA A 203 -3.93 10.17 -4.46
CA ALA A 203 -4.76 10.46 -5.62
C ALA A 203 -5.05 11.98 -5.77
N LEU A 204 -5.00 12.75 -4.67
CA LEU A 204 -5.35 14.18 -4.66
C LEU A 204 -4.15 15.12 -4.49
N ILE A 205 -2.93 14.61 -4.28
CA ILE A 205 -1.72 15.44 -4.16
C ILE A 205 -1.20 15.88 -5.53
N GLU A 206 -0.18 16.74 -5.55
CA GLU A 206 0.44 17.28 -6.77
C GLU A 206 0.98 16.17 -7.70
N PHE A 207 0.84 16.39 -9.02
CA PHE A 207 1.23 15.44 -10.06
C PHE A 207 2.70 14.98 -9.94
N GLY A 208 3.63 15.88 -9.59
CA GLY A 208 5.05 15.55 -9.46
C GLY A 208 5.33 14.50 -8.39
N GLN A 209 4.77 14.69 -7.19
CA GLN A 209 4.89 13.74 -6.07
C GLN A 209 4.22 12.40 -6.40
N ARG A 210 3.04 12.45 -7.05
CA ARG A 210 2.33 11.25 -7.51
C ARG A 210 3.13 10.45 -8.55
N LEU A 211 3.75 11.14 -9.51
CA LEU A 211 4.59 10.48 -10.51
C LEU A 211 5.79 9.79 -9.87
N ALA A 212 6.47 10.46 -8.93
CA ALA A 212 7.58 9.88 -8.18
C ALA A 212 7.15 8.63 -7.39
N LEU A 213 5.98 8.66 -6.75
CA LEU A 213 5.38 7.52 -6.07
C LEU A 213 5.17 6.33 -7.01
N ARG A 214 4.48 6.53 -8.14
CA ARG A 214 4.24 5.45 -9.12
C ARG A 214 5.54 4.85 -9.63
N GLN A 215 6.51 5.70 -9.98
CA GLN A 215 7.80 5.24 -10.47
C GLN A 215 8.54 4.43 -9.41
N THR A 216 8.48 4.85 -8.13
CA THR A 216 9.11 4.14 -7.03
C THR A 216 8.47 2.78 -6.79
N LEU A 217 7.13 2.70 -6.76
CA LEU A 217 6.40 1.44 -6.56
C LEU A 217 6.64 0.45 -7.71
N ARG A 218 6.59 0.91 -8.97
CA ARG A 218 6.88 0.07 -10.15
C ARG A 218 8.32 -0.43 -10.16
N ALA A 219 9.27 0.45 -9.89
CA ALA A 219 10.68 0.06 -9.80
C ALA A 219 10.90 -0.92 -8.64
N ALA A 220 10.22 -0.75 -7.51
CA ALA A 220 10.32 -1.68 -6.38
C ALA A 220 9.73 -3.05 -6.70
N GLU A 221 8.65 -3.10 -7.48
CA GLU A 221 8.07 -4.36 -7.97
C GLU A 221 8.99 -5.05 -8.98
N GLU A 222 9.58 -4.32 -9.92
CA GLU A 222 10.56 -4.87 -10.89
C GLU A 222 11.80 -5.41 -10.17
N ILE A 223 12.40 -4.64 -9.25
CA ILE A 223 13.52 -5.09 -8.43
C ILE A 223 13.09 -6.29 -7.57
N GLY A 224 11.92 -6.21 -6.95
CA GLY A 224 11.38 -7.22 -6.05
C GLY A 224 11.10 -8.56 -6.74
N GLY A 225 10.62 -8.53 -7.97
CA GLY A 225 10.27 -9.72 -8.76
C GLY A 225 11.46 -10.57 -9.18
N GLU A 226 12.65 -9.97 -9.29
CA GLU A 226 13.89 -10.69 -9.60
C GLU A 226 14.56 -11.30 -8.37
N LEU A 227 14.24 -10.80 -7.17
CA LEU A 227 14.77 -11.37 -5.94
C LEU A 227 14.32 -12.83 -5.74
N PRO A 228 15.14 -13.66 -5.05
CA PRO A 228 14.75 -15.03 -4.74
C PRO A 228 13.38 -15.07 -4.04
N GLN A 229 12.60 -16.13 -4.28
CA GLN A 229 11.33 -16.31 -3.56
C GLN A 229 11.54 -16.90 -2.16
N LYS A 230 12.65 -17.63 -1.96
CA LYS A 230 12.97 -18.28 -0.69
C LYS A 230 14.17 -17.60 -0.04
N PRO A 231 14.20 -17.49 1.30
CA PRO A 231 15.33 -16.91 1.99
C PRO A 231 16.61 -17.69 1.64
N PRO A 232 17.74 -17.00 1.41
CA PRO A 232 19.02 -17.65 1.23
C PRO A 232 19.36 -18.47 2.47
N ARG A 233 20.14 -19.55 2.27
CA ARG A 233 20.57 -20.40 3.38
C ARG A 233 21.51 -19.62 4.29
N THR A 234 21.12 -19.42 5.54
CA THR A 234 21.93 -18.71 6.53
C THR A 234 23.30 -19.38 6.70
N PRO A 235 24.42 -18.66 6.58
CA PRO A 235 25.72 -19.21 6.92
C PRO A 235 25.78 -19.55 8.42
N SER A 236 26.45 -20.66 8.77
CA SER A 236 26.52 -21.23 10.13
C SER A 236 27.17 -20.34 11.20
N ARG A 237 27.57 -19.11 10.85
CA ARG A 237 28.28 -18.14 11.71
C ARG A 237 27.47 -16.92 12.13
N SER A 238 26.18 -16.85 11.82
CA SER A 238 25.33 -15.74 12.29
C SER A 238 25.36 -15.68 13.83
N ARG A 239 25.75 -14.52 14.38
CA ARG A 239 25.72 -14.23 15.82
C ARG A 239 24.27 -14.34 16.29
N ASN A 240 23.91 -15.50 16.84
CA ASN A 240 22.67 -15.64 17.59
C ASN A 240 22.86 -14.86 18.89
N VAL A 241 22.20 -13.71 19.02
CA VAL A 241 22.04 -13.03 20.30
C VAL A 241 20.74 -13.57 20.91
N PRO A 242 20.80 -14.57 21.82
CA PRO A 242 19.61 -15.02 22.52
C PRO A 242 19.12 -13.89 23.43
N THR A 243 17.89 -13.44 23.23
CA THR A 243 17.21 -12.58 24.20
C THR A 243 16.34 -13.45 25.09
N HIS A 244 16.66 -13.54 26.37
CA HIS A 244 15.69 -13.99 27.37
C HIS A 244 14.55 -12.96 27.41
N ILE A 245 13.34 -13.36 26.99
CA ILE A 245 12.15 -12.55 27.18
C ILE A 245 11.73 -12.70 28.64
N LEU A 246 12.29 -11.85 29.50
CA LEU A 246 11.64 -11.51 30.77
C LEU A 246 10.62 -10.41 30.47
N GLN A 247 9.42 -10.79 30.05
CA GLN A 247 8.27 -9.91 30.24
C GLN A 247 7.94 -9.95 31.74
N GLU A 248 8.19 -8.84 32.42
CA GLU A 248 8.11 -8.72 33.87
C GLU A 248 6.66 -8.60 34.40
N ASP A 249 5.65 -8.72 33.53
CA ASP A 249 4.26 -8.67 33.93
C ASP A 249 3.45 -9.76 33.24
N THR A 250 2.67 -10.47 34.07
CA THR A 250 1.64 -11.48 33.75
C THR A 250 2.11 -12.93 33.90
N TYR A 251 1.34 -13.67 34.70
CA TYR A 251 1.40 -15.11 34.94
C TYR A 251 1.97 -15.95 33.78
N PRO A 252 2.78 -16.98 34.06
CA PRO A 252 3.37 -17.82 33.02
C PRO A 252 2.27 -18.51 32.20
N VAL A 253 2.12 -18.09 30.95
CA VAL A 253 1.22 -18.72 29.96
C VAL A 253 2.02 -19.80 29.23
N GLY A 254 2.18 -20.96 29.86
CA GLY A 254 2.91 -22.09 29.30
C GLY A 254 2.23 -23.41 29.66
N GLY A 255 1.96 -24.25 28.66
CA GLY A 255 1.46 -25.61 28.84
C GLY A 255 2.54 -26.58 29.30
N PHE A 256 2.14 -27.76 29.78
CA PHE A 256 3.06 -28.84 30.15
C PHE A 256 3.45 -29.63 28.89
N THR A 257 4.74 -29.80 28.62
CA THR A 257 5.22 -30.54 27.44
C THR A 257 5.27 -32.04 27.67
N SER A 258 5.74 -32.47 28.84
CA SER A 258 5.75 -33.89 29.20
C SER A 258 5.73 -34.11 30.72
N ILE A 259 5.23 -35.28 31.12
CA ILE A 259 5.28 -35.75 32.50
C ILE A 259 6.39 -36.79 32.60
N SER A 260 7.29 -36.64 33.57
CA SER A 260 8.39 -37.58 33.79
C SER A 260 8.52 -37.95 35.27
N THR A 261 9.26 -39.01 35.57
CA THR A 261 9.53 -39.43 36.95
C THR A 261 10.77 -38.76 37.57
N ARG A 262 11.34 -37.76 36.89
CA ARG A 262 12.54 -37.03 37.34
C ARG A 262 12.31 -35.51 37.21
N GLY A 263 12.54 -34.76 38.28
CA GLY A 263 12.39 -33.31 38.26
C GLY A 263 12.74 -32.67 39.62
N SER A 264 12.74 -31.34 39.66
CA SER A 264 12.87 -30.60 40.91
C SER A 264 11.54 -30.59 41.68
N ILE A 265 11.56 -30.38 42.99
CA ILE A 265 10.33 -30.31 43.81
C ILE A 265 9.37 -29.21 43.30
N GLU A 266 9.90 -28.12 42.74
CA GLU A 266 9.13 -27.01 42.15
C GLU A 266 8.29 -27.44 40.93
N SER A 267 8.72 -28.52 40.28
CA SER A 267 8.07 -29.11 39.10
C SER A 267 7.16 -30.30 39.44
N LEU A 268 6.95 -30.59 40.73
CA LEU A 268 6.11 -31.71 41.17
C LEU A 268 4.64 -31.48 40.77
N LEU A 269 3.99 -32.49 40.20
CA LEU A 269 2.55 -32.40 39.93
C LEU A 269 1.77 -32.22 41.24
N HIS A 270 0.91 -31.22 41.29
CA HIS A 270 0.11 -30.91 42.49
C HIS A 270 -0.78 -32.09 42.91
N SER A 271 -1.23 -32.92 41.98
CA SER A 271 -1.99 -34.14 42.28
C SER A 271 -1.20 -35.18 43.08
N GLN A 272 0.14 -35.12 43.10
CA GLN A 272 0.97 -35.98 43.95
C GLN A 272 0.87 -35.59 45.42
N LEU A 273 0.68 -34.30 45.73
CA LEU A 273 0.56 -33.82 47.11
C LEU A 273 -0.71 -34.33 47.81
N ALA A 274 -1.74 -34.69 47.05
CA ALA A 274 -2.95 -35.32 47.59
C ALA A 274 -2.69 -36.71 48.19
N MET A 275 -1.51 -37.30 47.95
CA MET A 275 -1.11 -38.59 48.52
C MET A 275 -0.42 -38.46 49.89
N MET A 276 -0.19 -37.23 50.35
CA MET A 276 0.36 -36.97 51.67
C MET A 276 -0.73 -37.14 52.73
N GLU A 277 -0.49 -38.01 53.71
CA GLU A 277 -1.38 -38.15 54.87
C GLU A 277 -0.92 -37.19 55.99
N THR A 278 -1.81 -36.83 56.91
CA THR A 278 -1.47 -35.98 58.06
C THR A 278 -0.52 -36.71 59.03
N GLU A 279 0.34 -35.97 59.74
CA GLU A 279 1.43 -36.46 60.61
C GLU A 279 1.02 -37.45 61.73
N GLU A 280 -0.28 -37.66 61.96
CA GLU A 280 -0.81 -38.62 62.93
C GLU A 280 -0.67 -40.09 62.46
N SER A 281 -0.39 -40.32 61.18
CA SER A 281 -0.13 -41.64 60.59
C SER A 281 1.29 -42.12 60.92
N ARG A 282 1.45 -43.08 61.84
CA ARG A 282 2.77 -43.72 62.15
C ARG A 282 3.35 -44.62 61.03
N ARG A 283 2.76 -44.61 59.84
CA ARG A 283 3.14 -45.46 58.70
C ARG A 283 3.57 -44.57 57.53
N PRO A 284 4.50 -45.03 56.68
CA PRO A 284 4.88 -44.27 55.49
C PRO A 284 3.67 -44.03 54.61
N ASP A 285 3.48 -42.79 54.16
CA ASP A 285 2.38 -42.46 53.26
C ASP A 285 2.71 -42.83 51.81
N LEU A 286 1.70 -42.75 50.93
CA LEU A 286 1.87 -43.14 49.54
C LEU A 286 2.80 -42.19 48.79
N PHE A 287 2.89 -40.94 49.23
CA PHE A 287 3.80 -39.94 48.68
C PHE A 287 5.27 -40.32 48.97
N GLU A 288 5.59 -40.64 50.22
CA GLU A 288 6.91 -41.07 50.67
C GLU A 288 7.37 -42.35 49.97
N ILE A 289 6.48 -43.34 49.82
CA ILE A 289 6.78 -44.58 49.10
C ILE A 289 7.15 -44.29 47.64
N LYS A 290 6.38 -43.42 46.96
CA LYS A 290 6.65 -43.06 45.57
C LYS A 290 7.89 -42.18 45.41
N PHE A 291 8.16 -41.30 46.38
CA PHE A 291 9.38 -40.50 46.41
C PHE A 291 10.61 -41.39 46.47
N LEU A 292 10.65 -42.33 47.40
CA LEU A 292 11.77 -43.27 47.57
C LEU A 292 11.96 -44.20 46.36
N ARG A 293 10.88 -44.55 45.65
CA ARG A 293 10.93 -45.37 44.44
C ARG A 293 11.19 -44.60 43.16
N SER A 294 11.36 -43.27 43.22
CA SER A 294 11.46 -42.41 42.04
C SER A 294 10.28 -42.59 41.08
N GLU A 295 9.06 -42.70 41.64
CA GLU A 295 7.80 -42.88 40.92
C GLU A 295 6.92 -41.62 40.98
N LEU A 296 7.36 -40.56 41.67
CA LEU A 296 6.66 -39.28 41.65
C LEU A 296 6.70 -38.66 40.25
N LEU A 297 5.60 -38.02 39.88
CA LEU A 297 5.46 -37.39 38.58
C LEU A 297 5.76 -35.89 38.67
N TYR A 298 6.65 -35.45 37.80
CA TYR A 298 7.06 -34.06 37.63
C TYR A 298 6.65 -33.60 36.23
N TYR A 299 6.17 -32.37 36.11
CA TYR A 299 5.94 -31.78 34.80
C TYR A 299 7.25 -31.13 34.33
N SER A 300 7.65 -31.43 33.11
CA SER A 300 8.65 -30.60 32.41
C SER A 300 7.92 -29.40 31.84
N ARG A 301 8.46 -28.20 32.08
CA ARG A 301 8.02 -27.01 31.35
C ARG A 301 8.73 -27.02 30.01
N ASP A 302 8.01 -26.67 28.96
CA ASP A 302 8.68 -26.04 27.83
C ASP A 302 9.16 -24.71 28.37
N GLU A 303 10.47 -24.55 28.51
CA GLU A 303 11.04 -23.22 28.35
C GLU A 303 10.78 -22.87 26.89
N ASN A 304 9.56 -22.40 26.59
CA ASN A 304 9.30 -21.67 25.37
C ASN A 304 10.07 -20.35 25.49
N GLU A 305 11.39 -20.44 25.45
CA GLU A 305 12.21 -19.36 24.95
C GLU A 305 11.75 -19.17 23.51
N PHE A 306 10.77 -18.28 23.32
CA PHE A 306 10.59 -17.62 22.04
C PHE A 306 11.89 -16.86 21.80
N LEU A 307 12.88 -17.53 21.22
CA LEU A 307 14.11 -16.94 20.70
C LEU A 307 13.74 -16.15 19.45
N ARG A 308 12.97 -15.08 19.62
CA ARG A 308 12.67 -14.15 18.55
C ARG A 308 13.92 -13.30 18.33
N ARG A 309 14.67 -13.59 17.26
CA ARG A 309 15.86 -12.80 16.92
C ARG A 309 15.40 -11.36 16.66
N ARG A 310 16.06 -10.42 17.32
CA ARG A 310 15.83 -8.98 17.08
C ARG A 310 16.82 -8.52 16.02
N ARG A 311 16.31 -8.03 14.91
CA ARG A 311 17.12 -7.45 13.84
C ARG A 311 16.69 -6.00 13.63
N THR A 312 17.67 -5.12 13.62
CA THR A 312 17.46 -3.70 13.34
C THR A 312 18.17 -3.37 12.05
N PHE A 313 17.45 -2.84 11.08
CA PHE A 313 17.98 -2.41 9.78
C PHE A 313 17.89 -0.89 9.71
N GLN A 314 19.05 -0.23 9.63
CA GLN A 314 19.13 1.22 9.50
C GLN A 314 19.48 1.59 8.07
N PHE A 315 18.57 2.27 7.37
CA PHE A 315 18.80 2.88 6.08
C PHE A 315 19.21 4.33 6.29
N VAL A 316 20.44 4.69 5.92
CA VAL A 316 20.98 6.03 6.15
C VAL A 316 21.17 6.73 4.82
N LEU A 317 20.39 7.78 4.57
CA LEU A 317 20.43 8.57 3.35
C LEU A 317 21.19 9.87 3.60
N PHE A 318 22.33 10.03 2.91
CA PHE A 318 23.17 11.22 3.06
C PHE A 318 22.72 12.38 2.16
N PRO A 319 22.96 13.63 2.59
CA PRO A 319 22.52 14.83 1.88
C PRO A 319 23.12 14.97 0.46
N ASP A 320 24.28 14.35 0.21
CA ASP A 320 24.93 14.38 -1.09
C ASP A 320 24.17 13.58 -2.18
N LEU A 321 23.17 12.77 -1.79
CA LEU A 321 22.28 12.09 -2.72
C LEU A 321 21.38 13.05 -3.52
N GLU A 322 21.32 14.34 -3.19
CA GLU A 322 20.58 15.33 -3.99
C GLU A 322 21.01 15.31 -5.47
N VAL A 323 22.29 15.03 -5.74
CA VAL A 323 22.83 14.91 -7.11
C VAL A 323 22.27 13.69 -7.87
N CYS A 324 21.62 12.74 -7.17
CA CYS A 324 20.97 11.57 -7.76
C CYS A 324 19.57 11.87 -8.29
N ARG A 325 19.07 13.12 -8.22
CA ARG A 325 17.85 13.58 -8.90
C ARG A 325 18.07 13.76 -10.42
N VAL A 326 18.66 12.75 -11.05
CA VAL A 326 19.03 12.72 -12.47
C VAL A 326 18.55 11.41 -13.09
N LYS A 327 18.08 11.47 -14.34
CA LYS A 327 17.79 10.30 -15.17
C LYS A 327 18.98 10.00 -16.06
N ASP A 328 19.63 8.87 -15.83
CA ASP A 328 20.75 8.42 -16.64
C ASP A 328 20.26 7.91 -18.02
N PRO A 329 21.02 8.11 -19.13
CA PRO A 329 20.56 7.82 -20.50
C PRO A 329 20.11 6.38 -20.80
N ASN A 330 20.49 5.41 -19.98
CA ASN A 330 20.17 3.99 -20.14
C ASN A 330 19.30 3.42 -19.00
N GLN A 331 18.79 4.29 -18.11
CA GLN A 331 17.92 3.88 -17.02
C GLN A 331 16.48 4.27 -17.31
N ASN A 332 15.54 3.39 -16.93
CA ASN A 332 14.11 3.67 -17.08
C ASN A 332 13.65 4.80 -16.15
N TRP A 333 14.27 4.88 -14.96
CA TRP A 333 13.91 5.79 -13.88
C TRP A 333 15.08 6.67 -13.44
N GLN A 334 14.76 7.72 -12.69
CA GLN A 334 15.77 8.56 -12.03
C GLN A 334 16.51 7.76 -10.96
N ARG A 335 17.77 8.11 -10.70
CA ARG A 335 18.61 7.37 -9.75
C ARG A 335 18.06 7.44 -8.33
N MET A 336 17.53 8.59 -7.90
CA MET A 336 16.87 8.71 -6.61
C MET A 336 15.66 7.76 -6.48
N ILE A 337 14.84 7.64 -7.53
CA ILE A 337 13.71 6.71 -7.56
C ILE A 337 14.20 5.26 -7.39
N LEU A 338 15.28 4.87 -8.07
CA LEU A 338 15.88 3.54 -7.94
C LEU A 338 16.38 3.26 -6.51
N ILE A 339 16.96 4.28 -5.85
CA ILE A 339 17.41 4.18 -4.46
C ILE A 339 16.23 3.95 -3.50
N LEU A 340 15.14 4.69 -3.65
CA LEU A 340 13.93 4.50 -2.84
C LEU A 340 13.27 3.15 -3.12
N ALA A 341 13.19 2.78 -4.40
CA ALA A 341 12.63 1.51 -4.84
C ALA A 341 13.40 0.31 -4.26
N LEU A 342 14.73 0.38 -4.25
CA LEU A 342 15.59 -0.63 -3.64
C LEU A 342 15.29 -0.81 -2.16
N GLN A 343 15.16 0.29 -1.41
CA GLN A 343 14.84 0.23 0.02
C GLN A 343 13.47 -0.40 0.27
N VAL A 344 12.46 0.01 -0.49
CA VAL A 344 11.09 -0.54 -0.39
C VAL A 344 11.10 -2.03 -0.72
N ALA A 345 11.81 -2.46 -1.77
CA ALA A 345 11.94 -3.86 -2.15
C ALA A 345 12.61 -4.69 -1.04
N ILE A 346 13.69 -4.18 -0.44
CA ILE A 346 14.39 -4.83 0.67
C ILE A 346 13.46 -4.97 1.88
N VAL A 347 12.79 -3.90 2.31
CA VAL A 347 11.87 -3.96 3.46
C VAL A 347 10.76 -4.99 3.25
N ARG A 348 10.11 -4.97 2.08
CA ARG A 348 9.05 -5.94 1.75
C ARG A 348 9.57 -7.38 1.79
N ARG A 349 10.74 -7.62 1.20
CA ARG A 349 11.32 -8.97 1.15
C ARG A 349 11.77 -9.47 2.53
N LEU A 350 12.35 -8.61 3.36
CA LEU A 350 12.77 -8.97 4.71
C LEU A 350 11.55 -9.22 5.62
N LEU A 351 10.48 -8.44 5.50
CA LEU A 351 9.23 -8.68 6.22
C LEU A 351 8.61 -10.04 5.85
N GLU A 352 8.64 -10.39 4.56
CA GLU A 352 8.16 -11.69 4.07
C GLU A 352 8.98 -12.85 4.62
N TRP A 353 10.32 -12.77 4.55
CA TRP A 353 11.20 -13.88 4.90
C TRP A 353 11.47 -14.04 6.39
N LEU A 354 11.53 -12.93 7.12
CA LEU A 354 11.88 -12.89 8.53
C LEU A 354 10.65 -12.55 9.40
N GLY A 355 9.45 -12.90 8.95
CA GLY A 355 8.20 -12.61 9.67
C GLY A 355 8.14 -13.18 11.09
N GLU A 356 8.90 -14.24 11.37
CA GLU A 356 9.05 -14.81 12.71
C GLU A 356 9.97 -13.97 13.62
N ASP A 357 10.92 -13.21 13.05
CA ASP A 357 11.85 -12.34 13.78
C ASP A 357 11.15 -11.02 14.20
N SER A 358 11.72 -10.34 15.20
CA SER A 358 11.27 -9.01 15.60
C SER A 358 12.09 -8.00 14.81
N LEU A 359 11.49 -7.48 13.74
CA LEU A 359 12.15 -6.57 12.81
C LEU A 359 11.86 -5.12 13.16
N LEU A 360 12.90 -4.29 13.16
CA LEU A 360 12.80 -2.84 13.22
C LEU A 360 13.56 -2.25 12.03
N PHE A 361 12.91 -1.36 11.30
CA PHE A 361 13.50 -0.64 10.18
C PHE A 361 13.55 0.85 10.51
N GLU A 362 14.73 1.45 10.52
CA GLU A 362 14.92 2.88 10.77
C GLU A 362 15.47 3.55 9.51
N PHE A 363 14.80 4.60 9.03
CA PHE A 363 15.26 5.41 7.91
C PHE A 363 15.78 6.74 8.43
N HIS A 364 17.07 6.98 8.32
CA HIS A 364 17.73 8.19 8.78
C HIS A 364 18.01 9.12 7.59
N PHE A 365 17.35 10.27 7.58
CA PHE A 365 17.63 11.35 6.65
C PHE A 365 18.61 12.34 7.28
N VAL A 366 19.86 12.28 6.84
CA VAL A 366 20.96 13.02 7.47
C VAL A 366 20.90 14.51 7.12
N ARG A 367 20.86 15.36 8.15
CA ARG A 367 20.87 16.82 8.01
C ARG A 367 22.27 17.37 7.72
N GLN A 368 22.35 18.38 6.86
CA GLN A 368 23.57 19.16 6.63
C GLN A 368 23.32 20.64 6.91
N GLY A 369 24.06 21.22 7.86
CA GLY A 369 23.93 22.66 8.17
C GLY A 369 22.53 23.10 8.60
N GLY A 370 21.72 22.20 9.16
CA GLY A 370 20.33 22.46 9.55
C GLY A 370 19.30 22.36 8.42
N GLN A 371 19.75 22.10 7.18
CA GLN A 371 18.87 21.86 6.03
C GLN A 371 18.55 20.38 5.85
N MET A 372 17.41 20.10 5.21
CA MET A 372 16.93 18.78 4.83
C MET A 372 16.83 18.67 3.31
N PRO A 373 17.94 18.40 2.60
CA PRO A 373 17.94 18.37 1.14
C PRO A 373 17.03 17.28 0.58
N LEU A 374 16.83 16.19 1.33
CA LEU A 374 16.03 15.02 0.94
C LEU A 374 14.63 14.98 1.57
N ASN A 375 14.02 16.14 1.81
CA ASN A 375 12.69 16.18 2.46
C ASN A 375 11.59 15.54 1.58
N ASP A 376 11.63 15.76 0.28
CA ASP A 376 10.63 15.19 -0.64
C ASP A 376 10.69 13.66 -0.66
N GLU A 377 11.90 13.10 -0.62
CA GLU A 377 12.13 11.66 -0.54
C GLU A 377 11.70 11.07 0.82
N ARG A 378 11.85 11.84 1.89
CA ARG A 378 11.36 11.49 3.24
C ARG A 378 9.84 11.41 3.26
N GLU A 379 9.17 12.43 2.76
CA GLU A 379 7.70 12.46 2.65
C GLU A 379 7.19 11.32 1.76
N LEU A 380 7.90 11.04 0.66
CA LEU A 380 7.57 9.93 -0.22
C LEU A 380 7.67 8.57 0.48
N LEU A 381 8.75 8.30 1.22
CA LEU A 381 8.88 7.06 1.99
C LEU A 381 7.87 6.96 3.14
N GLN A 382 7.51 8.09 3.79
CA GLN A 382 6.45 8.13 4.79
C GLN A 382 5.10 7.69 4.20
N MET A 383 4.79 8.13 2.98
CA MET A 383 3.57 7.72 2.28
C MET A 383 3.63 6.23 1.89
N ILE A 384 4.76 5.75 1.36
CA ILE A 384 4.90 4.36 0.90
C ILE A 384 4.84 3.36 2.05
N LEU A 385 5.43 3.70 3.20
CA LEU A 385 5.58 2.81 4.36
C LEU A 385 4.59 3.15 5.49
N ALA A 386 3.50 3.86 5.19
CA ALA A 386 2.56 4.36 6.19
C ALA A 386 2.00 3.24 7.08
N GLU A 387 1.64 2.10 6.49
CA GLU A 387 1.16 0.93 7.23
C GLU A 387 2.25 0.38 8.18
N GLN A 388 3.48 0.26 7.72
CA GLN A 388 4.58 -0.24 8.54
C GLN A 388 4.96 0.74 9.66
N ILE A 389 4.80 2.04 9.42
CA ILE A 389 4.95 3.09 10.45
C ILE A 389 3.84 2.95 11.50
N GLN A 390 2.59 2.78 11.07
CA GLN A 390 1.45 2.58 11.99
C GLN A 390 1.62 1.31 12.84
N ASN A 391 2.17 0.25 12.27
CA ASN A 391 2.47 -1.00 12.96
C ASN A 391 3.72 -0.92 13.85
N GLY A 392 4.46 0.20 13.82
CA GLY A 392 5.68 0.41 14.61
C GLY A 392 6.89 -0.41 14.13
N THR A 393 6.83 -1.01 12.93
CA THR A 393 7.96 -1.76 12.35
C THR A 393 8.91 -0.85 11.57
N VAL A 394 8.43 0.28 11.05
CA VAL A 394 9.24 1.30 10.37
C VAL A 394 9.23 2.59 11.18
N THR A 395 10.39 3.22 11.33
CA THR A 395 10.53 4.59 11.87
C THR A 395 11.32 5.44 10.89
N ILE A 396 10.83 6.65 10.60
CA ILE A 396 11.51 7.61 9.74
C ILE A 396 12.01 8.78 10.59
N LEU A 397 13.31 9.04 10.53
CA LEU A 397 14.04 9.87 11.47
C LEU A 397 14.86 10.94 10.75
N GLU A 398 15.02 12.07 11.44
CA GLU A 398 15.77 13.23 11.00
C GLU A 398 16.96 13.41 11.93
N ASP A 399 18.15 13.01 11.49
CA ASP A 399 19.29 12.91 12.37
C ASP A 399 20.51 13.67 11.85
N VAL A 400 21.44 13.94 12.75
CA VAL A 400 22.81 14.34 12.42
C VAL A 400 23.70 13.08 12.39
N PRO A 401 24.83 13.08 11.64
CA PRO A 401 25.64 11.88 11.44
C PRO A 401 26.02 11.14 12.74
N LEU A 402 26.37 11.89 13.79
CA LEU A 402 26.75 11.31 15.09
C LEU A 402 25.59 10.59 15.79
N ALA A 403 24.37 11.13 15.71
CA ALA A 403 23.18 10.53 16.32
C ALA A 403 22.80 9.19 15.66
N VAL A 404 23.08 9.05 14.36
CA VAL A 404 22.90 7.78 13.64
C VAL A 404 23.82 6.70 14.22
N VAL A 405 25.10 7.03 14.44
CA VAL A 405 26.08 6.11 15.04
C VAL A 405 25.68 5.74 16.46
N ASP A 406 25.33 6.73 17.30
CA ASP A 406 24.92 6.49 18.69
C ASP A 406 23.71 5.54 18.78
N ARG A 407 22.72 5.71 17.89
CA ARG A 407 21.56 4.80 17.81
C ARG A 407 21.95 3.40 17.34
N ALA A 408 22.79 3.30 16.31
CA ALA A 408 23.28 2.02 15.83
C ALA A 408 23.97 1.23 16.94
N GLU A 409 24.83 1.89 17.72
CA GLU A 409 25.54 1.26 18.85
C GLU A 409 24.58 0.90 20.00
N GLN A 410 23.56 1.72 20.26
CA GLN A 410 22.53 1.40 21.25
C GLN A 410 21.72 0.16 20.85
N HIS A 411 21.35 0.03 19.58
CA HIS A 411 20.62 -1.12 19.05
C HIS A 411 21.49 -2.37 18.97
N ALA A 412 22.78 -2.24 18.63
CA ALA A 412 23.73 -3.35 18.54
C ALA A 412 23.90 -4.09 19.88
N ARG A 413 23.67 -3.41 21.02
CA ARG A 413 23.67 -4.03 22.36
C ARG A 413 22.52 -5.02 22.59
N ARG A 414 21.44 -4.93 21.82
CA ARG A 414 20.16 -5.65 22.05
C ARG A 414 19.66 -6.42 20.83
N SER A 415 20.23 -6.16 19.65
CA SER A 415 19.76 -6.67 18.36
C SER A 415 20.91 -6.73 17.37
N THR A 416 20.85 -7.66 16.42
CA THR A 416 21.75 -7.63 15.27
C THR A 416 21.41 -6.41 14.42
N THR A 417 22.34 -5.46 14.33
CA THR A 417 22.11 -4.16 13.68
C THR A 417 22.88 -4.08 12.37
N HIS A 418 22.17 -3.94 11.26
CA HIS A 418 22.74 -3.70 9.94
C HIS A 418 22.53 -2.23 9.55
N SER A 419 23.59 -1.53 9.17
CA SER A 419 23.54 -0.11 8.80
C SER A 419 23.88 0.06 7.32
N LEU A 420 22.86 0.28 6.50
CA LEU A 420 22.92 0.48 5.05
C LEU A 420 23.10 1.96 4.73
N LEU A 421 24.30 2.36 4.32
CA LEU A 421 24.68 3.75 4.05
C LEU A 421 24.57 4.07 2.55
N PHE A 422 23.64 4.95 2.17
CA PHE A 422 23.47 5.41 0.79
C PHE A 422 24.16 6.76 0.59
N THR A 423 25.19 6.81 -0.24
CA THR A 423 25.99 8.04 -0.46
C THR A 423 26.63 8.06 -1.85
N THR A 424 27.06 9.23 -2.30
CA THR A 424 27.92 9.39 -3.49
C THR A 424 29.40 9.51 -3.14
N ARG A 425 29.74 9.63 -1.84
CA ARG A 425 31.11 9.80 -1.33
C ARG A 425 31.65 8.54 -0.68
N GLU A 426 32.96 8.50 -0.44
CA GLU A 426 33.60 7.43 0.34
C GLU A 426 33.09 7.44 1.80
N ASN A 427 33.09 6.26 2.43
CA ASN A 427 32.36 5.93 3.66
C ASN A 427 32.35 7.07 4.71
N PRO A 428 31.20 7.73 4.93
CA PRO A 428 31.12 8.88 5.81
C PRO A 428 31.06 8.53 7.31
N LEU A 429 30.79 7.27 7.68
CA LEU A 429 30.59 6.87 9.07
C LEU A 429 31.34 5.59 9.43
N THR A 430 31.82 5.53 10.67
CA THR A 430 32.46 4.34 11.26
C THR A 430 31.61 3.86 12.43
N PHE A 431 31.38 2.55 12.49
CA PHE A 431 30.61 1.91 13.55
C PHE A 431 31.47 0.91 14.32
N SER A 432 31.25 0.81 15.63
CA SER A 432 31.98 -0.13 16.49
C SER A 432 31.35 -1.53 16.49
N ASP A 433 30.03 -1.60 16.69
CA ASP A 433 29.29 -2.85 16.92
C ASP A 433 28.20 -3.16 15.88
N ALA A 434 27.86 -2.21 15.02
CA ALA A 434 26.92 -2.41 13.91
C ALA A 434 27.65 -2.94 12.66
N ILE A 435 26.92 -3.62 11.76
CA ILE A 435 27.45 -4.16 10.50
C ILE A 435 27.20 -3.11 9.40
N PRO A 436 28.20 -2.30 9.00
CA PRO A 436 28.01 -1.31 7.96
C PRO A 436 28.03 -1.94 6.57
N THR A 437 27.15 -1.48 5.70
CA THR A 437 27.20 -1.77 4.27
C THR A 437 27.02 -0.46 3.52
N VAL A 438 28.02 -0.08 2.72
CA VAL A 438 28.00 1.19 1.99
C VAL A 438 27.54 0.95 0.56
N ILE A 439 26.50 1.66 0.14
CA ILE A 439 25.99 1.66 -1.24
C ILE A 439 26.34 2.99 -1.88
N HIS A 440 27.35 2.97 -2.76
CA HIS A 440 27.75 4.12 -3.55
C HIS A 440 26.88 4.27 -4.79
N VAL A 441 26.22 5.41 -4.92
CA VAL A 441 25.26 5.72 -5.99
C VAL A 441 25.66 6.94 -6.82
N GLY A 442 26.96 7.24 -6.86
CA GLY A 442 27.53 8.31 -7.69
C GLY A 442 27.46 8.02 -9.21
N SER A 443 27.27 6.76 -9.60
CA SER A 443 27.15 6.29 -10.99
C SER A 443 25.77 5.72 -11.31
N PRO A 444 25.42 5.52 -12.60
CA PRO A 444 24.14 4.90 -13.02
C PRO A 444 23.92 3.49 -12.47
N VAL A 445 25.00 2.84 -12.03
CA VAL A 445 24.98 1.51 -11.42
C VAL A 445 25.62 1.62 -10.04
N PRO A 446 24.99 1.05 -8.98
CA PRO A 446 25.51 1.16 -7.62
C PRO A 446 26.76 0.28 -7.42
N ARG A 447 27.59 0.67 -6.47
CA ARG A 447 28.71 -0.14 -5.95
C ARG A 447 28.48 -0.43 -4.49
N ILE A 448 28.71 -1.68 -4.07
CA ILE A 448 28.50 -2.09 -2.68
C ILE A 448 29.84 -2.38 -2.02
N VAL A 449 30.05 -1.84 -0.81
CA VAL A 449 31.14 -2.21 0.08
C VAL A 449 30.53 -2.93 1.28
N LEU A 450 30.82 -4.22 1.41
CA LEU A 450 30.35 -5.06 2.52
C LEU A 450 31.26 -4.90 3.74
N SER A 451 30.79 -5.22 4.94
CA SER A 451 31.53 -4.99 6.20
C SER A 451 32.88 -5.69 6.25
N ASP A 452 32.97 -6.87 5.64
CA ASP A 452 34.12 -7.76 5.73
C ASP A 452 35.10 -7.59 4.56
N ASP A 453 34.69 -6.84 3.52
CA ASP A 453 35.47 -6.65 2.29
C ASP A 453 35.84 -5.18 2.07
N THR A 454 37.15 -4.92 2.01
CA THR A 454 37.66 -3.58 1.67
C THR A 454 37.54 -3.25 0.18
N THR A 455 37.26 -4.25 -0.66
CA THR A 455 37.13 -4.06 -2.10
C THR A 455 35.67 -3.81 -2.48
N PRO A 456 35.33 -2.64 -3.06
CA PRO A 456 33.99 -2.39 -3.55
C PRO A 456 33.64 -3.40 -4.65
N VAL A 457 32.45 -3.97 -4.54
CA VAL A 457 31.86 -4.84 -5.56
C VAL A 457 31.03 -3.98 -6.50
N ASP A 458 31.49 -3.86 -7.75
CA ASP A 458 30.69 -3.30 -8.83
C ASP A 458 29.44 -4.16 -9.05
N CYS A 459 28.27 -3.52 -9.13
CA CYS A 459 27.07 -4.17 -9.62
C CYS A 459 26.92 -3.86 -11.11
N GLU A 460 26.15 -4.69 -11.81
CA GLU A 460 25.72 -4.47 -13.20
C GLU A 460 24.37 -3.75 -13.25
N SER A 461 23.58 -3.84 -12.18
CA SER A 461 22.25 -3.22 -12.07
C SER A 461 21.84 -2.98 -10.60
N PHE A 462 20.73 -2.27 -10.39
CA PHE A 462 20.12 -2.12 -9.06
C PHE A 462 19.51 -3.44 -8.56
N GLN A 463 19.09 -4.31 -9.46
CA GLN A 463 18.59 -5.65 -9.13
C GLN A 463 19.71 -6.53 -8.56
N GLN A 464 20.88 -6.57 -9.21
CA GLN A 464 22.03 -7.30 -8.69
C GLN A 464 22.51 -6.73 -7.35
N ALA A 465 22.38 -5.41 -7.16
CA ALA A 465 22.65 -4.78 -5.88
C ALA A 465 21.68 -5.26 -4.80
N ALA A 466 20.37 -5.33 -5.12
CA ALA A 466 19.36 -5.86 -4.21
C ALA A 466 19.65 -7.31 -3.79
N GLU A 467 20.01 -8.18 -4.74
CA GLU A 467 20.35 -9.58 -4.45
C GLU A 467 21.55 -9.69 -3.50
N LYS A 468 22.62 -8.93 -3.76
CA LYS A 468 23.83 -8.93 -2.93
C LYS A 468 23.54 -8.39 -1.53
N LEU A 469 22.80 -7.29 -1.42
CA LEU A 469 22.40 -6.73 -0.12
C LEU A 469 21.57 -7.74 0.66
N ILE A 470 20.56 -8.35 0.03
CA ILE A 470 19.67 -9.28 0.72
C ILE A 470 20.40 -10.56 1.15
N ALA A 471 21.38 -11.03 0.38
CA ALA A 471 22.24 -12.15 0.78
C ALA A 471 23.07 -11.84 2.03
N GLU A 472 23.45 -10.57 2.24
CA GLU A 472 24.18 -10.11 3.42
C GLU A 472 23.27 -9.91 4.65
N LEU A 473 22.03 -9.48 4.43
CA LEU A 473 21.09 -9.10 5.50
C LEU A 473 20.37 -10.28 6.18
N VAL A 474 20.33 -11.45 5.54
CA VAL A 474 19.59 -12.65 5.99
C VAL A 474 20.50 -13.66 6.68
#